data_AF-A0AAD5RDT0-F1
#
_entry.id   AF-A0AAD5RDT0-F1
#
_cell.length_a   1.000
_cell.length_b   1.000
_cell.length_c   1.000
_cell.angle_alpha   90.00
_cell.angle_beta   90.00
_cell.angle_gamma   90.00
#
_symmetry.space_group_name_H-M   'P 1'
#
loop_
_entity.id
_entity.type
_entity.pdbx_description
1 polymer ?
#
loop_
_entity_poly.entity_id
_entity_poly.type
_entity_poly.pdbx_seq_one_letter_code
_entity_poly.pdbx_strand_id
1 'polypeptide(L)' 'MAESVSSSVPVFGGMNEEIVVSKSSYDDFASPTPWRSFEVIVEDRSFYVNAGWLAELSPFFADYCFGENAHRSLIIDDI' A
#
# COMPACT_ATOMS: atom_id res chain seq x y z
N MET A 1 -0.93 -16.59 -28.95
CA MET A 1 -1.70 -17.82 -28.63
C MET A 1 -0.77 -18.75 -27.89
N ALA A 2 -0.98 -18.95 -26.59
CA ALA A 2 -0.24 -19.96 -25.83
C ALA A 2 -1.20 -21.12 -25.54
N GLU A 3 -0.90 -22.30 -26.09
CA GLU A 3 -1.58 -23.55 -25.73
C GLU A 3 -1.09 -24.00 -24.35
N SER A 4 -2.03 -24.28 -23.44
CA SER A 4 -1.75 -24.89 -22.15
C SER A 4 -1.94 -26.40 -22.25
N VAL A 5 -0.85 -27.16 -22.20
CA VAL A 5 -0.91 -28.60 -21.97
C VAL A 5 -0.98 -28.86 -20.46
N SER A 6 -2.15 -29.33 -20.01
CA SER A 6 -2.39 -29.77 -18.64
C SER A 6 -1.91 -31.22 -18.49
N SER A 7 -0.84 -31.43 -17.72
CA SER A 7 -0.39 -32.79 -17.38
C SER A 7 -1.00 -33.19 -16.03
N SER A 8 -1.96 -34.10 -16.06
CA SER A 8 -2.61 -34.65 -14.87
C SER A 8 -1.81 -35.82 -14.30
N VAL A 9 -1.29 -35.66 -13.09
CA VAL A 9 -0.77 -36.76 -12.26
C VAL A 9 -1.86 -37.24 -11.30
N PRO A 10 -2.09 -38.56 -11.15
CA PRO A 10 -3.16 -39.07 -10.30
C PRO A 10 -2.74 -39.05 -8.82
N VAL A 11 -3.55 -38.38 -7.99
CA VAL A 11 -3.35 -38.28 -6.54
C VAL A 11 -4.24 -39.31 -5.84
N PHE A 12 -3.61 -40.24 -5.12
CA PHE A 12 -4.31 -41.16 -4.22
C PHE A 12 -4.66 -40.44 -2.91
N GLY A 13 -5.96 -40.35 -2.62
CA GLY A 13 -6.51 -40.40 -1.26
C GLY A 13 -6.34 -39.17 -0.36
N GLY A 14 -7.44 -38.42 -0.20
CA GLY A 14 -7.78 -37.73 1.05
C GLY A 14 -7.37 -36.25 1.14
N MET A 15 -8.37 -35.39 1.24
CA MET A 15 -8.30 -33.96 1.64
C MET A 15 -7.72 -33.02 0.58
N ASN A 16 -8.61 -32.57 -0.31
CA ASN A 16 -8.43 -31.42 -1.19
C ASN A 16 -8.38 -30.09 -0.39
N GLU A 17 -7.37 -29.90 0.43
CA GLU A 17 -7.01 -28.55 0.88
C GLU A 17 -6.32 -27.84 -0.28
N GLU A 18 -7.10 -27.04 -1.01
CA GLU A 18 -6.58 -26.02 -1.91
C GLU A 18 -5.68 -25.11 -1.08
N ILE A 19 -4.37 -25.24 -1.23
CA ILE A 19 -3.40 -24.36 -0.57
C ILE A 19 -3.60 -22.97 -1.19
N VAL A 20 -4.41 -22.14 -0.53
CA VAL A 20 -4.56 -20.73 -0.90
C VAL A 20 -3.26 -20.02 -0.53
N VAL A 21 -2.35 -19.93 -1.49
CA VAL A 21 -1.17 -19.08 -1.36
C VAL A 21 -1.64 -17.64 -1.49
N SER A 22 -1.99 -17.03 -0.35
CA SER A 22 -2.19 -15.59 -0.26
C SER A 22 -0.86 -14.93 -0.61
N LYS A 23 -0.71 -14.44 -1.84
CA LYS A 23 0.34 -13.49 -2.19
C LYS A 23 0.15 -12.30 -1.24
N SER A 24 1.01 -12.20 -0.23
CA SER A 24 1.25 -10.92 0.43
C SER A 24 1.84 -10.02 -0.64
N SER A 25 0.98 -9.32 -1.38
CA SER A 25 1.39 -8.22 -2.23
C SER A 25 2.04 -7.21 -1.31
N TYR A 26 3.35 -7.07 -1.45
CA TYR A 26 4.09 -6.03 -0.76
C TYR A 26 3.55 -4.70 -1.28
N ASP A 27 2.88 -3.96 -0.41
CA ASP A 27 2.42 -2.63 -0.72
C ASP A 27 3.56 -1.69 -0.32
N ASP A 28 4.25 -1.18 -1.33
CA ASP A 28 5.36 -0.25 -1.24
C ASP A 28 4.90 1.19 -0.97
N PHE A 29 3.60 1.39 -0.71
CA PHE A 29 2.95 2.68 -0.46
C PHE A 29 3.16 3.71 -1.58
N ALA A 30 3.63 3.30 -2.76
CA ALA A 30 3.93 4.18 -3.88
C ALA A 30 2.68 4.62 -4.68
N SER A 31 1.49 4.15 -4.30
CA SER A 31 0.23 4.47 -4.98
C SER A 31 -0.80 5.12 -4.05
N PRO A 32 -1.48 6.19 -4.49
CA PRO A 32 -2.57 6.78 -3.73
C PRO A 32 -3.74 5.79 -3.65
N THR A 33 -4.36 5.72 -2.49
CA THR A 33 -5.60 4.96 -2.30
C THR A 33 -6.65 5.89 -1.68
N PRO A 34 -7.95 5.55 -1.73
CA PRO A 34 -8.99 6.38 -1.10
C PRO A 34 -8.73 6.66 0.39
N TRP A 35 -7.98 5.78 1.06
CA TRP A 35 -7.61 5.86 2.47
C TRP A 35 -6.22 6.45 2.70
N ARG A 36 -5.44 6.65 1.65
CA ARG A 36 -4.07 7.20 1.67
C ARG A 36 -4.00 8.34 0.66
N SER A 37 -4.46 9.50 1.09
CA SER A 37 -4.60 10.70 0.27
C SER A 37 -3.48 11.71 0.49
N PHE A 38 -2.56 11.46 1.43
CA PHE A 38 -1.45 12.35 1.75
C PHE A 38 -0.14 11.78 1.21
N GLU A 39 0.56 12.57 0.41
CA GLU A 39 1.83 12.18 -0.20
C GLU A 39 3.01 12.63 0.67
N VAL A 40 3.97 11.76 0.89
CA VAL A 40 5.23 12.05 1.59
C VAL A 40 6.34 11.73 0.62
N ILE A 41 7.05 12.77 0.19
CA ILE A 41 8.14 12.69 -0.77
C ILE A 41 9.42 12.75 0.03
N VAL A 42 10.17 11.66 0.05
CA VAL A 42 11.49 11.57 0.67
C VAL A 42 12.50 11.40 -0.45
N GLU A 43 13.36 12.39 -0.63
CA GLU A 43 14.28 12.48 -1.77
C GLU A 43 13.54 12.32 -3.12
N ASP A 44 13.63 11.15 -3.76
CA ASP A 44 13.00 10.85 -5.06
C ASP A 44 11.84 9.82 -4.93
N ARG A 45 11.41 9.50 -3.70
CA ARG A 45 10.36 8.50 -3.45
C ARG A 45 9.10 9.12 -2.86
N SER A 46 7.97 8.90 -3.54
CA SER A 46 6.63 9.20 -3.03
C SER A 46 6.04 8.04 -2.24
N PHE A 47 5.55 8.33 -1.05
CA PHE A 47 4.78 7.42 -0.21
C PHE A 47 3.40 8.01 0.07
N TYR A 48 2.36 7.21 0.01
CA TYR A 48 1.00 7.65 0.31
C TYR A 48 0.57 7.10 1.67
N VAL A 49 0.14 8.00 2.55
CA VAL A 49 -0.28 7.69 3.91
C VAL A 49 -1.63 8.31 4.23
N ASN A 50 -2.24 7.84 5.32
CA ASN A 50 -3.52 8.36 5.80
C ASN A 50 -3.30 9.66 6.59
N ALA A 51 -3.79 10.78 6.05
CA ALA A 51 -3.71 12.10 6.71
C ALA A 51 -4.35 12.11 8.10
N GLY A 52 -5.48 11.42 8.28
CA GLY A 52 -6.18 11.33 9.55
C GLY A 52 -5.32 10.67 10.63
N TRP A 53 -4.63 9.58 10.29
CA TRP A 53 -3.69 8.95 11.22
C TRP A 53 -2.52 9.86 11.59
N LEU A 54 -1.96 10.60 10.63
CA LEU A 54 -0.88 11.55 10.92
C LEU A 54 -1.33 12.68 11.84
N ALA A 55 -2.53 13.20 11.65
CA ALA A 55 -3.11 14.25 12.49
C ALA A 55 -3.31 13.81 13.94
N GLU A 56 -3.70 12.55 14.18
CA GLU A 56 -3.80 11.98 15.52
C GLU A 56 -2.42 11.81 16.19
N LEU A 57 -1.39 11.52 15.40
CA LEU A 57 -0.03 11.31 15.91
C LEU A 57 0.69 12.62 16.26
N SER A 58 0.38 13.72 15.55
CA SER A 58 1.02 15.01 15.79
C SER A 58 0.09 16.18 15.50
N PRO A 59 -0.01 17.15 16.42
CA PRO A 59 -0.79 18.37 16.19
C PRO A 59 -0.26 19.21 15.03
N PHE A 60 1.03 19.08 14.69
CA PHE A 60 1.59 19.69 13.49
C PHE A 60 0.90 19.15 12.23
N PHE A 61 0.78 17.82 12.12
CA PHE A 61 0.12 17.19 10.97
C PHE A 61 -1.39 17.45 10.95
N ALA A 62 -2.03 17.65 12.11
CA ALA A 62 -3.42 18.05 12.16
C ALA A 62 -3.63 19.41 11.49
N ASP A 63 -2.82 20.40 11.83
CA ASP A 63 -2.88 21.72 11.18
C ASP A 63 -2.39 21.68 9.73
N TYR A 64 -1.34 20.91 9.44
CA TYR A 64 -0.78 20.78 8.10
C TYR A 64 -1.73 20.07 7.12
N CYS A 65 -2.49 19.07 7.56
CA CYS A 65 -3.41 18.31 6.69
C CYS A 65 -4.85 18.84 6.70
N PHE A 66 -5.30 19.45 7.80
CA PHE A 66 -6.70 19.86 8.01
C PHE A 66 -6.87 21.32 8.42
N GLY A 67 -5.80 22.10 8.54
CA GLY A 67 -5.83 23.52 8.84
C GLY A 67 -6.17 24.41 7.64
N GLU A 68 -6.08 25.72 7.82
CA GLU A 68 -6.46 26.72 6.80
C GLU A 68 -5.57 26.64 5.54
N ASN A 69 -4.32 26.21 5.72
CA ASN A 69 -3.36 25.94 4.64
C ASN A 69 -3.15 24.44 4.44
N ALA A 70 -4.22 23.66 4.39
CA ALA A 70 -4.13 22.20 4.24
C ALA A 70 -3.28 21.81 3.01
N HIS A 71 -2.17 21.14 3.27
CA HIS A 71 -1.28 20.57 2.27
C HIS A 71 -1.62 19.10 2.05
N ARG A 72 -1.41 18.64 0.81
CA ARG A 72 -1.62 17.24 0.42
C ARG A 72 -0.31 16.46 0.27
N SER A 73 0.82 17.16 0.35
CA SER A 73 2.15 16.60 0.15
C SER A 73 3.15 17.20 1.14
N LEU A 74 3.99 16.36 1.74
CA LEU A 74 5.16 16.78 2.53
C LEU A 74 6.43 16.38 1.79
N ILE A 75 7.38 17.30 1.61
CA ILE A 75 8.69 17.03 1.00
C ILE A 75 9.73 17.06 2.11
N ILE A 76 10.55 16.02 2.20
CA ILE A 76 11.65 15.88 3.13
C ILE A 76 12.94 15.77 2.31
N ASP A 77 13.76 16.84 2.33
CA ASP A 77 14.90 17.04 1.44
C ASP A 77 16.27 16.83 2.13
N ASP A 78 16.33 16.68 3.45
CA ASP A 78 17.60 16.52 4.19
C ASP A 78 17.35 15.75 5.51
N ILE A 79 18.12 14.66 5.74
CA ILE A 79 18.22 13.98 7.05
C ILE A 79 19.68 13.85 7.48
#